data_AF-C1MHH4-F1
#
_entry.id   AF-C1MHH4-F1
#
_cell.length_a   1.000
_cell.length_b   1.000
_cell.length_c   1.000
_cell.angle_alpha   90.00
_cell.angle_beta   90.00
_cell.angle_gamma   90.00
#
_symmetry.space_group_name_H-M   'P 1'
#
loop_
_entity.id
_entity.type
_entity.pdbx_description
1 polymer ?
#
loop_
_entity_poly.entity_id
_entity_poly.type
_entity_poly.pdbx_seq_one_letter_code
_entity_poly.pdbx_strand_id
1 'polypeptide(L)'
;MPRPLPNLRSTYRSKPSSVDESLFGTKKSSSASTNSFQRKTAKPSTASSAAKSTKSSAGSDYLVLSSNDIDRMRKPASVLTPHEVSAIKAERQAEKELELMKSKQMRERMSTMEARRGGASKGKEPSETEVIAAAKSQSTLNRAELLREEALDEVKNMNQMMLYSKCVTIRDAQLEEKKHILAEAQEEERRMDLMMEIERMKALDVYEEREKQRAEDRMKGAAVLRKQIEDRAKERAREEELLDLDRKQMLSEIQRVKDEAAAEAQRKRDMGKKLLAEVSKANAAQIERKKLIIQAERDEEERIAQYIADRDARELAEQMERDRVAHEKEMETVRMRAQQEKQADTQAEMDELRAMRVQEAHERAYREKERAAVARNRAINEDLARAREHQKMLKMKQLSDQARQDQSEFFRVVDVQMAKEEEEAQQSARLAALRKQHKEELQAQINFNEERRLHERREFLEEGDSLRKNMMDEQARLESIKQRKLDELSRTGVPTKYLAELARKKINA
;
A
#
# COMPACT_ATOMS: atom_id res chain seq x y z
N MET A 1 -1.67 -10.62 -32.38
CA MET A 1 -0.98 -9.32 -32.21
C MET A 1 -1.86 -8.31 -31.46
N PRO A 2 -1.88 -8.30 -30.12
CA PRO A 2 -2.32 -7.16 -29.32
C PRO A 2 -1.11 -6.40 -28.74
N ARG A 3 -1.23 -5.06 -28.61
CA ARG A 3 -0.15 -4.18 -28.11
C ARG A 3 -0.04 -4.25 -26.58
N PRO A 4 1.17 -4.16 -25.99
CA PRO A 4 1.33 -3.95 -24.56
C PRO A 4 0.99 -2.49 -24.17
N LEU A 5 0.33 -2.30 -23.04
CA LEU A 5 0.08 -1.00 -22.43
C LEU A 5 1.35 -0.48 -21.70
N PRO A 6 1.54 0.85 -21.59
CA PRO A 6 2.84 1.41 -21.20
C PRO A 6 3.12 1.35 -19.69
N ASN A 7 4.37 1.04 -19.35
CA ASN A 7 4.92 1.16 -18.00
C ASN A 7 4.88 2.61 -17.49
N LEU A 8 4.05 2.87 -16.47
CA LEU A 8 4.19 4.07 -15.64
C LEU A 8 5.31 3.84 -14.61
N ARG A 9 6.53 4.18 -14.98
CA ARG A 9 7.65 4.29 -14.03
C ARG A 9 7.33 5.37 -13.00
N SER A 10 7.10 4.98 -11.76
CA SER A 10 7.11 5.93 -10.63
C SER A 10 8.54 6.44 -10.41
N THR A 11 8.82 7.65 -10.88
CA THR A 11 10.05 8.36 -10.56
C THR A 11 9.84 9.20 -9.30
N TYR A 12 10.12 8.62 -8.13
CA TYR A 12 10.26 9.37 -6.89
C TYR A 12 11.48 10.31 -6.98
N ARG A 13 11.25 11.50 -7.52
CA ARG A 13 12.21 12.60 -7.48
C ARG A 13 12.12 13.27 -6.11
N SER A 14 12.97 12.85 -5.19
CA SER A 14 13.14 13.54 -3.91
C SER A 14 13.48 15.01 -4.16
N LYS A 15 12.73 15.92 -3.52
CA LYS A 15 13.13 17.32 -3.40
C LYS A 15 14.20 17.40 -2.30
N PRO A 16 15.28 18.17 -2.47
CA PRO A 16 16.20 18.42 -1.36
C PRO A 16 15.50 19.28 -0.30
N SER A 17 15.64 18.88 0.96
CA SER A 17 15.25 19.71 2.11
C SER A 17 16.21 20.89 2.23
N SER A 18 15.79 22.08 1.81
CA SER A 18 16.48 23.32 2.19
C SER A 18 16.16 23.63 3.64
N VAL A 19 17.06 23.26 4.55
CA VAL A 19 17.05 23.78 5.92
C VAL A 19 17.52 25.23 5.86
N ASP A 20 16.76 26.14 6.47
CA ASP A 20 17.14 27.54 6.60
C ASP A 20 18.20 27.67 7.72
N GLU A 21 19.46 27.85 7.33
CA GLU A 21 20.58 27.97 8.28
C GLU A 21 20.70 29.37 8.91
N SER A 22 19.76 30.30 8.67
CA SER A 22 19.82 31.64 9.28
C SER A 22 19.51 31.66 10.79
N LEU A 23 19.05 30.55 11.38
CA LEU A 23 18.67 30.47 12.80
C LEU A 23 19.78 30.04 13.76
N PHE A 24 20.94 29.57 13.27
CA PHE A 24 22.06 29.15 14.12
C PHE A 24 23.29 30.04 13.92
N GLY A 25 23.47 30.97 14.86
CA GLY A 25 24.44 32.07 14.76
C GLY A 25 25.90 31.64 14.57
N THR A 26 26.51 32.11 13.49
CA THR A 26 27.93 31.96 13.20
C THR A 26 28.81 32.59 14.29
N LYS A 27 29.72 31.82 14.91
CA LYS A 27 30.88 32.37 15.64
C LYS A 27 32.16 32.15 14.84
N LYS A 28 32.94 33.21 14.71
CA LYS A 28 34.15 33.33 13.90
C LYS A 28 35.37 33.20 14.81
N SER A 29 36.23 32.20 14.60
CA SER A 29 37.55 32.12 15.24
C SER A 29 38.63 31.64 14.27
N SER A 30 39.44 32.60 13.84
CA SER A 30 40.89 32.51 13.59
C SER A 30 41.53 31.14 13.29
N SER A 31 41.97 31.00 12.04
CA SER A 31 43.33 30.59 11.63
C SER A 31 43.95 29.28 12.18
N ALA A 32 44.07 28.29 11.30
CA ALA A 32 45.25 27.45 11.20
C ALA A 32 45.58 27.23 9.71
N SER A 33 46.68 27.82 9.23
CA SER A 33 47.15 27.66 7.84
C SER A 33 48.17 26.52 7.78
N THR A 34 47.80 25.40 7.19
CA THR A 34 48.76 24.39 6.73
C THR A 34 49.38 24.87 5.43
N ASN A 35 50.69 25.13 5.43
CA ASN A 35 51.46 25.14 4.20
C ASN A 35 52.88 24.63 4.42
N SER A 36 53.31 23.74 3.52
CA SER A 36 54.59 23.04 3.59
C SER A 36 55.54 23.56 2.51
N PHE A 37 56.78 23.92 2.86
CA PHE A 37 58.00 23.46 2.17
C PHE A 37 59.33 24.04 2.70
N GLN A 38 60.38 23.21 2.61
CA GLN A 38 61.81 23.51 2.38
C GLN A 38 62.62 24.44 3.33
N ARG A 39 63.26 23.79 4.31
CA ARG A 39 64.72 23.53 4.40
C ARG A 39 65.70 24.51 3.66
N LYS A 40 66.54 25.23 4.43
CA LYS A 40 68.02 25.39 4.29
C LYS A 40 68.60 26.30 5.39
N THR A 41 69.23 25.77 6.44
CA THR A 41 70.70 25.64 6.67
C THR A 41 71.49 26.89 7.12
N ALA A 42 72.24 26.69 8.23
CA ALA A 42 73.59 27.24 8.54
C ALA A 42 73.78 28.49 9.44
N LYS A 43 73.97 28.18 10.74
CA LYS A 43 75.04 28.62 11.67
C LYS A 43 75.09 30.07 12.27
N PRO A 44 75.57 30.23 13.52
CA PRO A 44 75.71 31.50 14.24
C PRO A 44 77.18 31.95 14.47
N SER A 45 77.40 33.22 14.88
CA SER A 45 78.60 33.65 15.64
C SER A 45 78.56 35.08 16.21
N THR A 46 78.87 35.19 17.52
CA THR A 46 79.72 36.21 18.18
C THR A 46 79.45 37.72 18.18
N ALA A 47 79.54 38.28 19.39
CA ALA A 47 79.65 39.70 19.73
C ALA A 47 80.93 40.42 19.23
N SER A 48 80.92 41.77 19.18
CA SER A 48 81.75 42.62 20.08
C SER A 48 81.83 44.13 19.70
N SER A 49 81.82 44.96 20.75
CA SER A 49 82.41 46.31 20.98
C SER A 49 82.92 47.26 19.85
N ALA A 50 82.35 48.47 19.85
CA ALA A 50 82.98 49.80 20.09
C ALA A 50 84.18 50.36 19.25
N ALA A 51 84.13 51.67 18.92
CA ALA A 51 85.30 52.52 18.62
C ALA A 51 85.07 54.05 18.73
N LYS A 52 86.14 54.79 19.14
CA LYS A 52 86.38 56.26 19.29
C LYS A 52 86.25 56.84 20.72
N SER A 53 87.20 57.62 21.26
CA SER A 53 88.59 57.97 20.83
C SER A 53 89.45 58.53 22.00
N THR A 54 90.78 58.64 21.83
CA THR A 54 91.83 58.90 22.86
C THR A 54 92.59 60.24 22.69
N LYS A 55 93.58 60.67 23.51
CA LYS A 55 93.79 60.74 24.99
C LYS A 55 95.30 61.01 25.33
N SER A 56 95.71 62.27 25.59
CA SER A 56 97.08 62.64 26.05
C SER A 56 97.10 64.09 26.59
N SER A 57 98.06 64.59 27.39
CA SER A 57 99.08 64.00 28.31
C SER A 57 99.60 65.11 29.26
N ALA A 58 100.40 64.78 30.29
CA ALA A 58 100.85 65.71 31.35
C ALA A 58 102.31 66.18 31.22
N GLY A 59 102.67 67.26 31.94
CA GLY A 59 104.02 67.50 32.49
C GLY A 59 104.75 68.79 32.08
N SER A 60 105.01 69.69 33.05
CA SER A 60 106.31 70.38 33.26
C SER A 60 106.27 71.35 34.46
N ASP A 61 107.22 71.24 35.39
CA ASP A 61 107.43 72.20 36.48
C ASP A 61 108.49 73.25 36.08
N TYR A 62 108.06 74.36 35.46
CA TYR A 62 108.90 75.54 35.25
C TYR A 62 108.09 76.82 35.50
N LEU A 63 108.44 77.60 36.53
CA LEU A 63 107.81 78.89 36.80
C LEU A 63 108.44 79.98 35.93
N VAL A 64 107.89 80.17 34.72
CA VAL A 64 108.30 81.25 33.81
C VAL A 64 107.72 82.58 34.30
N LEU A 65 108.56 83.46 34.86
CA LEU A 65 108.18 84.83 35.16
C LEU A 65 107.83 85.58 33.87
N SER A 66 106.64 86.17 33.81
CA SER A 66 106.18 86.93 32.64
C SER A 66 106.94 88.28 32.55
N SER A 67 106.99 88.89 31.36
CA SER A 67 107.47 90.27 31.22
C SER A 67 106.71 91.23 32.15
N ASN A 68 105.41 90.99 32.33
CA ASN A 68 104.55 91.74 33.27
C ASN A 68 104.96 91.61 34.74
N ASP A 69 105.60 90.50 35.13
CA ASP A 69 106.09 90.28 36.51
C ASP A 69 107.42 91.02 36.73
N ILE A 70 108.29 91.02 35.71
CA ILE A 70 109.54 91.80 35.69
C ILE A 70 109.25 93.31 35.73
N ASP A 71 108.26 93.77 34.95
CA ASP A 71 107.82 95.17 34.94
C ASP A 71 107.05 95.57 36.21
N ARG A 72 106.52 94.60 36.97
CA ARG A 72 105.99 94.84 38.32
C ARG A 72 107.11 95.09 39.33
N MET A 73 108.20 94.32 39.28
CA MET A 73 109.33 94.48 40.20
C MET A 73 110.15 95.76 39.95
N ARG A 74 110.11 96.32 38.73
CA ARG A 74 110.81 97.56 38.37
C ARG A 74 110.08 98.85 38.73
N LYS A 75 108.80 98.80 39.13
CA LYS A 75 108.03 100.00 39.47
C LYS A 75 108.35 100.43 40.91
N PRO A 76 108.80 101.67 41.16
CA PRO A 76 109.01 102.16 42.52
C PRO A 76 107.69 102.12 43.28
N ALA A 77 107.75 101.78 44.57
CA ALA A 77 106.58 101.69 45.43
C ALA A 77 105.96 103.08 45.66
N SER A 78 105.04 103.47 44.77
CA SER A 78 104.18 104.62 44.97
C SER A 78 103.36 104.41 46.24
N VAL A 79 103.61 105.25 47.25
CA VAL A 79 102.82 105.29 48.49
C VAL A 79 101.49 105.98 48.16
N LEU A 80 100.59 105.21 47.54
CA LEU A 80 99.22 105.64 47.23
C LEU A 80 98.51 106.02 48.54
N THR A 81 97.80 107.14 48.51
CA THR A 81 97.03 107.58 49.68
C THR A 81 95.84 106.63 49.93
N PRO A 82 95.35 106.48 51.17
CA PRO A 82 94.25 105.56 51.47
C PRO A 82 92.97 105.82 50.65
N HIS A 83 92.76 107.04 50.19
CA HIS A 83 91.63 107.44 49.35
C HIS A 83 91.75 106.93 47.90
N GLU A 84 92.94 106.99 47.30
CA GLU A 84 93.17 106.48 45.93
C GLU A 84 93.04 104.95 45.88
N VAL A 85 93.46 104.26 46.94
CA VAL A 85 93.30 102.81 47.07
C VAL A 85 91.83 102.40 47.20
N SER A 86 90.97 103.23 47.78
CA SER A 86 89.52 102.92 47.89
C SER A 86 88.81 103.11 46.55
N ALA A 87 89.11 104.19 45.81
CA ALA A 87 88.55 104.45 44.48
C ALA A 87 88.88 103.32 43.48
N ILE A 88 90.16 102.93 43.38
CA ILE A 88 90.60 101.84 42.47
C ILE A 88 89.99 100.49 42.86
N LYS A 89 89.71 100.25 44.15
CA LYS A 89 88.98 99.05 44.60
C LYS A 89 87.51 99.09 44.19
N ALA A 90 86.85 100.24 44.28
CA ALA A 90 85.45 100.40 43.91
C ALA A 90 85.23 100.20 42.39
N GLU A 91 86.05 100.81 41.54
CA GLU A 91 85.97 100.61 40.09
C GLU A 91 86.18 99.14 39.70
N ARG A 92 87.22 98.50 40.26
CA ARG A 92 87.51 97.07 40.00
C ARG A 92 86.45 96.11 40.57
N GLN A 93 85.64 96.55 41.55
CA GLN A 93 84.47 95.81 42.00
C GLN A 93 83.30 95.97 41.01
N ALA A 94 83.02 97.19 40.55
CA ALA A 94 81.96 97.47 39.58
C ALA A 94 82.19 96.74 38.24
N GLU A 95 83.42 96.71 37.72
CA GLU A 95 83.77 95.95 36.50
C GLU A 95 83.48 94.44 36.67
N LYS A 96 83.87 93.85 37.81
CA LYS A 96 83.62 92.44 38.10
C LYS A 96 82.14 92.13 38.25
N GLU A 97 81.35 93.03 38.85
CA GLU A 97 79.90 92.85 38.93
C GLU A 97 79.24 92.88 37.54
N LEU A 98 79.68 93.76 36.64
CA LEU A 98 79.19 93.82 35.25
C LEU A 98 79.49 92.53 34.47
N GLU A 99 80.68 91.93 34.63
CA GLU A 99 81.00 90.63 34.03
C GLU A 99 80.17 89.49 34.62
N LEU A 100 80.00 89.48 35.95
CA LEU A 100 79.26 88.44 36.67
C LEU A 100 77.76 88.50 36.33
N MET A 101 77.20 89.69 36.08
CA MET A 101 75.83 89.88 35.59
C MET A 101 75.65 89.34 34.16
N LYS A 102 76.59 89.57 33.24
CA LYS A 102 76.56 88.97 31.88
C LYS A 102 76.62 87.44 31.93
N SER A 103 77.45 86.88 32.81
CA SER A 103 77.56 85.43 33.02
C SER A 103 76.26 84.82 33.59
N LYS A 104 75.64 85.47 34.58
CA LYS A 104 74.33 85.08 35.15
C LYS A 104 73.24 85.01 34.06
N GLN A 105 73.11 86.05 33.22
CA GLN A 105 72.10 86.10 32.15
C GLN A 105 72.26 84.96 31.12
N MET A 106 73.50 84.58 30.78
CA MET A 106 73.76 83.45 29.89
C MET A 106 73.37 82.10 30.53
N ARG A 107 73.66 81.91 31.82
CA ARG A 107 73.28 80.71 32.58
C ARG A 107 71.76 80.59 32.75
N GLU A 108 71.08 81.71 32.95
CA GLU A 108 69.62 81.78 33.07
C GLU A 108 68.91 81.48 31.73
N ARG A 109 69.46 81.93 30.59
CA ARG A 109 69.00 81.50 29.26
C ARG A 109 69.18 80.00 28.99
N MET A 110 70.27 79.39 29.46
CA MET A 110 70.45 77.94 29.34
C MET A 110 69.46 77.16 30.23
N SER A 111 69.28 77.60 31.48
CA SER A 111 68.32 77.00 32.42
C SER A 111 66.88 77.06 31.91
N THR A 112 66.44 78.19 31.36
CA THR A 112 65.09 78.33 30.78
C THR A 112 64.88 77.48 29.53
N MET A 113 65.93 77.24 28.73
CA MET A 113 65.88 76.32 27.58
C MET A 113 65.85 74.84 28.00
N GLU A 114 66.55 74.45 29.07
CA GLU A 114 66.45 73.10 29.64
C GLU A 114 65.10 72.86 30.32
N ALA A 115 64.57 73.83 31.07
CA ALA A 115 63.23 73.76 31.64
C ALA A 115 62.15 73.62 30.55
N ARG A 116 62.30 74.32 29.42
CA ARG A 116 61.44 74.12 28.23
C ARG A 116 61.59 72.74 27.59
N ARG A 117 62.80 72.16 27.55
CA ARG A 117 63.02 70.78 27.06
C ARG A 117 62.42 69.73 27.99
N GLY A 118 62.54 69.90 29.31
CA GLY A 118 61.86 69.05 30.30
C GLY A 118 60.33 69.16 30.21
N GLY A 119 59.81 70.37 29.97
CA GLY A 119 58.40 70.60 29.68
C GLY A 119 57.91 69.96 28.37
N ALA A 120 58.72 69.98 27.31
CA ALA A 120 58.40 69.37 26.02
C ALA A 120 58.21 67.84 26.09
N SER A 121 58.77 67.18 27.11
CA SER A 121 58.49 65.76 27.40
C SER A 121 57.01 65.49 27.76
N LYS A 122 56.29 66.49 28.29
CA LYS A 122 54.87 66.40 28.65
C LYS A 122 53.91 66.77 27.51
N GLY A 123 54.42 67.28 26.40
CA GLY A 123 53.65 67.72 25.23
C GLY A 123 53.89 66.86 23.98
N LYS A 124 54.53 65.69 24.14
CA LYS A 124 54.66 64.72 23.08
C LYS A 124 53.33 63.95 23.00
N GLU A 125 52.68 63.97 21.84
CA GLU A 125 51.46 63.18 21.64
C GLU A 125 51.78 61.72 21.98
N PRO A 126 50.95 61.05 22.82
CA PRO A 126 51.20 59.68 23.22
C PRO A 126 51.25 58.80 21.97
N SER A 127 52.22 57.90 21.91
CA SER A 127 52.36 56.96 20.80
C SER A 127 51.06 56.19 20.59
N GLU A 128 50.69 55.84 19.36
CA GLU A 128 49.48 55.03 19.10
C GLU A 128 49.46 53.75 19.95
N THR A 129 50.63 53.16 20.19
CA THR A 129 50.84 52.03 21.11
C THR A 129 50.50 52.34 22.56
N GLU A 130 50.80 53.55 23.05
CA GLU A 130 50.52 54.03 24.41
C GLU A 130 49.03 54.39 24.56
N VAL A 131 48.41 54.98 23.54
CA VAL A 131 46.95 55.23 23.50
C VAL A 131 46.18 53.90 23.53
N ILE A 132 46.58 52.92 22.72
CA ILE A 132 45.98 51.58 22.72
C ILE A 132 46.21 50.87 24.07
N ALA A 133 47.39 51.03 24.69
CA ALA A 133 47.66 50.46 26.01
C ALA A 133 46.83 51.14 27.11
N ALA A 134 46.67 52.46 27.07
CA ALA A 134 45.84 53.22 28.00
C ALA A 134 44.35 52.87 27.86
N ALA A 135 43.84 52.77 26.62
CA ALA A 135 42.46 52.35 26.36
C ALA A 135 42.19 50.91 26.81
N LYS A 136 43.15 49.99 26.61
CA LYS A 136 43.07 48.62 27.16
C LYS A 136 43.09 48.62 28.70
N SER A 137 43.97 49.41 29.30
CA SER A 137 44.07 49.57 30.76
C SER A 137 42.74 50.08 31.35
N GLN A 138 42.19 51.16 30.79
CA GLN A 138 40.87 51.67 31.16
C GLN A 138 39.76 50.64 30.94
N SER A 139 39.73 49.93 29.80
CA SER A 139 38.75 48.85 29.59
C SER A 139 38.86 47.74 30.65
N THR A 140 40.08 47.37 31.08
CA THR A 140 40.28 46.40 32.15
C THR A 140 39.89 46.94 33.53
N LEU A 141 40.11 48.23 33.82
CA LEU A 141 39.68 48.88 35.06
C LEU A 141 38.16 48.97 35.13
N ASN A 142 37.50 49.52 34.10
CA ASN A 142 36.05 49.59 34.01
C ASN A 142 35.40 48.20 34.12
N ARG A 143 36.02 47.16 33.52
CA ARG A 143 35.54 45.78 33.67
C ARG A 143 35.74 45.24 35.09
N ALA A 144 36.82 45.60 35.76
CA ALA A 144 37.06 45.22 37.15
C ALA A 144 36.12 45.95 38.13
N GLU A 145 35.74 47.20 37.83
CA GLU A 145 34.72 47.95 38.56
C GLU A 145 33.34 47.33 38.37
N LEU A 146 32.93 47.05 37.13
CA LEU A 146 31.65 46.40 36.83
C LEU A 146 31.53 44.99 37.46
N LEU A 147 32.62 44.22 37.51
CA LEU A 147 32.66 42.94 38.25
C LEU A 147 32.55 43.12 39.77
N ARG A 148 32.97 44.25 40.35
CA ARG A 148 32.74 44.57 41.77
C ARG A 148 31.30 44.97 42.03
N GLU A 149 30.68 45.69 41.09
CA GLU A 149 29.26 46.05 41.15
C GLU A 149 28.37 44.80 41.04
N GLU A 150 28.64 43.90 40.08
CA GLU A 150 27.96 42.59 39.96
C GLU A 150 28.13 41.69 41.20
N ALA A 151 29.21 41.89 41.96
CA ALA A 151 29.45 41.15 43.20
C ALA A 151 28.65 41.66 44.41
N LEU A 152 27.95 42.80 44.31
CA LEU A 152 27.06 43.31 45.35
C LEU A 152 25.76 42.49 45.41
N ASP A 153 25.28 42.17 46.61
CA ASP A 153 24.16 41.24 46.79
C ASP A 153 22.82 41.78 46.24
N GLU A 154 22.60 43.09 46.29
CA GLU A 154 21.42 43.71 45.65
C GLU A 154 21.46 43.56 44.12
N VAL A 155 22.64 43.65 43.50
CA VAL A 155 22.83 43.46 42.05
C VAL A 155 22.63 42.00 41.68
N LYS A 156 23.05 41.04 42.52
CA LYS A 156 22.71 39.61 42.34
C LYS A 156 21.20 39.38 42.42
N ASN A 157 20.50 40.02 43.35
CA ASN A 157 19.04 39.92 43.47
C ASN A 157 18.32 40.53 42.24
N MET A 158 18.78 41.70 41.76
CA MET A 158 18.30 42.29 40.50
C MET A 158 18.56 41.37 39.30
N ASN A 159 19.73 40.73 39.24
CA ASN A 159 20.05 39.73 38.21
C ASN A 159 19.16 38.48 38.31
N GLN A 160 18.78 38.04 39.51
CA GLN A 160 17.82 36.96 39.72
C GLN A 160 16.41 37.34 39.22
N MET A 161 15.94 38.56 39.49
CA MET A 161 14.67 39.07 38.97
C MET A 161 14.69 39.20 37.43
N MET A 162 15.79 39.68 36.86
CA MET A 162 15.99 39.77 35.41
C MET A 162 15.99 38.38 34.75
N LEU A 163 16.65 37.40 35.36
CA LEU A 163 16.65 36.01 34.89
C LEU A 163 15.24 35.41 34.96
N TYR A 164 14.52 35.61 36.07
CA TYR A 164 13.14 35.16 36.23
C TYR A 164 12.24 35.76 35.14
N SER A 165 12.32 37.07 34.90
CA SER A 165 11.57 37.75 33.83
C SER A 165 11.84 37.12 32.45
N LYS A 166 13.11 36.90 32.09
CA LYS A 166 13.50 36.20 30.85
C LYS A 166 12.94 34.77 30.77
N CYS A 167 12.97 34.02 31.88
CA CYS A 167 12.42 32.67 31.91
C CYS A 167 10.89 32.65 31.80
N VAL A 168 10.19 33.66 32.35
CA VAL A 168 8.73 33.79 32.23
C VAL A 168 8.34 34.16 30.79
N THR A 169 9.00 35.14 30.16
CA THR A 169 8.68 35.49 28.76
C THR A 169 8.90 34.33 27.78
N ILE A 170 9.94 33.52 27.99
CA ILE A 170 10.16 32.29 27.19
C ILE A 170 9.09 31.24 27.49
N ARG A 171 8.69 31.07 28.76
CA ARG A 171 7.61 30.14 29.14
C ARG A 171 6.27 30.54 28.51
N ASP A 172 5.94 31.83 28.50
CA ASP A 172 4.67 32.31 27.96
C ASP A 172 4.63 32.09 26.44
N ALA A 173 5.72 32.37 25.73
CA ALA A 173 5.87 32.02 24.32
C ALA A 173 5.73 30.51 24.06
N GLN A 174 6.36 29.65 24.89
CA GLN A 174 6.20 28.19 24.81
C GLN A 174 4.76 27.72 25.09
N LEU A 175 4.02 28.43 25.95
CA LEU A 175 2.61 28.13 26.22
C LEU A 175 1.71 28.54 25.05
N GLU A 176 2.03 29.61 24.32
CA GLU A 176 1.37 30.00 23.08
C GLU A 176 1.68 29.02 21.95
N GLU A 177 2.96 28.69 21.72
CA GLU A 177 3.39 27.68 20.76
C GLU A 177 2.69 26.33 21.01
N LYS A 178 2.62 25.87 22.27
CA LYS A 178 1.90 24.65 22.64
C LYS A 178 0.40 24.72 22.33
N LYS A 179 -0.25 25.88 22.46
CA LYS A 179 -1.66 26.05 22.07
C LYS A 179 -1.83 25.96 20.55
N HIS A 180 -0.92 26.56 19.79
CA HIS A 180 -0.93 26.46 18.32
C HIS A 180 -0.74 25.02 17.85
N ILE A 181 0.27 24.30 18.35
CA ILE A 181 0.50 22.88 18.04
C ILE A 181 -0.74 22.03 18.36
N LEU A 182 -1.41 22.28 19.49
CA LEU A 182 -2.62 21.54 19.88
C LEU A 182 -3.82 21.88 19.00
N ALA A 183 -3.95 23.12 18.53
CA ALA A 183 -4.99 23.53 17.59
C ALA A 183 -4.77 22.90 16.19
N GLU A 184 -3.54 22.93 15.68
CA GLU A 184 -3.16 22.30 14.41
C GLU A 184 -3.41 20.78 14.46
N ALA A 185 -2.99 20.10 15.54
CA ALA A 185 -3.26 18.68 15.72
C ALA A 185 -4.77 18.35 15.73
N GLN A 186 -5.61 19.19 16.33
CA GLN A 186 -7.07 19.03 16.29
C GLN A 186 -7.67 19.27 14.89
N GLU A 187 -7.09 20.17 14.09
CA GLU A 187 -7.51 20.37 12.70
C GLU A 187 -7.09 19.21 11.80
N GLU A 188 -5.91 18.64 12.02
CA GLU A 188 -5.47 17.41 11.34
C GLU A 188 -6.35 16.21 11.72
N GLU A 189 -6.67 16.02 13.00
CA GLU A 189 -7.57 14.96 13.47
C GLU A 189 -8.96 15.08 12.81
N ARG A 190 -9.59 16.26 12.85
CA ARG A 190 -10.87 16.52 12.16
C ARG A 190 -10.80 16.28 10.65
N ARG A 191 -9.65 16.56 10.03
CA ARG A 191 -9.43 16.32 8.59
C ARG A 191 -9.31 14.83 8.29
N MET A 192 -8.67 14.05 9.16
CA MET A 192 -8.60 12.59 9.05
C MET A 192 -9.98 11.95 9.25
N ASP A 193 -10.74 12.37 10.27
CA ASP A 193 -12.11 11.92 10.52
C ASP A 193 -13.01 12.16 9.30
N LEU A 194 -12.94 13.37 8.72
CA LEU A 194 -13.71 13.72 7.53
C LEU A 194 -13.29 12.93 6.29
N MET A 195 -12.00 12.59 6.14
CA MET A 195 -11.52 11.69 5.08
C MET A 195 -12.03 10.26 5.29
N MET A 196 -11.99 9.74 6.51
CA MET A 196 -12.52 8.42 6.85
C MET A 196 -14.03 8.33 6.62
N GLU A 197 -14.79 9.37 6.96
CA GLU A 197 -16.23 9.43 6.70
C GLU A 197 -16.54 9.50 5.19
N ILE A 198 -15.76 10.25 4.41
CA ILE A 198 -15.86 10.25 2.94
C ILE A 198 -15.57 8.86 2.36
N GLU A 199 -14.57 8.14 2.87
CA GLU A 199 -14.29 6.76 2.44
C GLU A 199 -15.39 5.79 2.85
N ARG A 200 -15.96 5.93 4.05
CA ARG A 200 -17.12 5.17 4.52
C ARG A 200 -18.33 5.37 3.62
N MET A 201 -18.63 6.62 3.26
CA MET A 201 -19.75 6.95 2.36
C MET A 201 -19.52 6.39 0.95
N LYS A 202 -18.32 6.57 0.37
CA LYS A 202 -17.97 5.95 -0.94
C LYS A 202 -18.10 4.43 -0.93
N ALA A 203 -17.72 3.77 0.17
CA ALA A 203 -17.89 2.32 0.30
C ALA A 203 -19.37 1.94 0.30
N LEU A 204 -20.22 2.67 1.04
CA LEU A 204 -21.68 2.48 1.04
C LEU A 204 -22.28 2.70 -0.36
N ASP A 205 -21.89 3.77 -1.07
CA ASP A 205 -22.34 4.05 -2.44
C ASP A 205 -22.03 2.86 -3.38
N VAL A 206 -20.81 2.30 -3.32
CA VAL A 206 -20.43 1.12 -4.11
C VAL A 206 -21.23 -0.14 -3.72
N TYR A 207 -21.59 -0.31 -2.45
CA TYR A 207 -22.49 -1.39 -2.04
C TYR A 207 -23.93 -1.18 -2.55
N GLU A 208 -24.44 0.05 -2.52
CA GLU A 208 -25.74 0.39 -3.10
C GLU A 208 -25.77 0.18 -4.62
N GLU A 209 -24.75 0.58 -5.35
CA GLU A 209 -24.65 0.34 -6.80
C GLU A 209 -24.68 -1.16 -7.12
N ARG A 210 -23.99 -1.99 -6.31
CA ARG A 210 -24.02 -3.46 -6.44
C ARG A 210 -25.37 -4.07 -6.06
N GLU A 211 -26.11 -3.51 -5.10
CA GLU A 211 -27.49 -3.88 -4.81
C GLU A 211 -28.42 -3.52 -5.98
N LYS A 212 -28.31 -2.30 -6.51
CA LYS A 212 -29.09 -1.78 -7.66
C LYS A 212 -28.87 -2.65 -8.90
N GLN A 213 -27.62 -2.96 -9.26
CA GLN A 213 -27.29 -3.89 -10.36
C GLN A 213 -27.91 -5.28 -10.16
N ARG A 214 -27.77 -5.87 -8.95
CA ARG A 214 -28.41 -7.17 -8.62
C ARG A 214 -29.94 -7.09 -8.62
N ALA A 215 -30.55 -5.94 -8.33
CA ALA A 215 -31.99 -5.74 -8.42
C ALA A 215 -32.46 -5.64 -9.87
N GLU A 216 -31.74 -4.88 -10.71
CA GLU A 216 -32.00 -4.79 -12.15
C GLU A 216 -31.90 -6.16 -12.83
N ASP A 217 -30.86 -6.95 -12.53
CA ASP A 217 -30.66 -8.25 -13.18
C ASP A 217 -31.74 -9.26 -12.76
N ARG A 218 -32.19 -9.19 -11.49
CA ARG A 218 -33.41 -9.90 -11.05
C ARG A 218 -34.65 -9.43 -11.82
N MET A 219 -34.82 -8.13 -12.06
CA MET A 219 -35.94 -7.60 -12.86
C MET A 219 -35.87 -8.03 -14.33
N LYS A 220 -34.69 -7.99 -14.96
CA LYS A 220 -34.45 -8.46 -16.34
C LYS A 220 -34.76 -9.96 -16.44
N GLY A 221 -34.28 -10.78 -15.51
CA GLY A 221 -34.62 -12.21 -15.43
C GLY A 221 -36.12 -12.46 -15.28
N ALA A 222 -36.79 -11.75 -14.36
CA ALA A 222 -38.24 -11.84 -14.17
C ALA A 222 -39.06 -11.33 -15.39
N ALA A 223 -38.53 -10.40 -16.19
CA ALA A 223 -39.15 -9.96 -17.43
C ALA A 223 -39.03 -11.02 -18.54
N VAL A 224 -37.87 -11.71 -18.65
CA VAL A 224 -37.69 -12.83 -19.58
C VAL A 224 -38.63 -13.99 -19.24
N LEU A 225 -38.73 -14.36 -17.96
CA LEU A 225 -39.64 -15.42 -17.52
C LEU A 225 -41.12 -15.07 -17.79
N ARG A 226 -41.53 -13.81 -17.58
CA ARG A 226 -42.88 -13.36 -17.93
C ARG A 226 -43.17 -13.49 -19.43
N LYS A 227 -42.25 -13.06 -20.29
CA LYS A 227 -42.37 -13.27 -21.75
C LYS A 227 -42.48 -14.75 -22.12
N GLN A 228 -41.65 -15.62 -21.53
CA GLN A 228 -41.74 -17.07 -21.77
C GLN A 228 -43.08 -17.67 -21.34
N ILE A 229 -43.68 -17.18 -20.24
CA ILE A 229 -45.01 -17.62 -19.79
C ILE A 229 -46.10 -17.13 -20.76
N GLU A 230 -46.04 -15.87 -21.20
CA GLU A 230 -46.95 -15.31 -22.20
C GLU A 230 -46.85 -16.04 -23.54
N ASP A 231 -45.64 -16.36 -24.00
CA ASP A 231 -45.44 -17.04 -25.29
C ASP A 231 -45.93 -18.49 -25.25
N ARG A 232 -45.67 -19.23 -24.15
CA ARG A 232 -46.30 -20.56 -23.92
C ARG A 232 -47.81 -20.49 -23.71
N ALA A 233 -48.37 -19.36 -23.29
CA ALA A 233 -49.82 -19.18 -23.22
C ALA A 233 -50.41 -18.95 -24.62
N LYS A 234 -49.73 -18.18 -25.49
CA LYS A 234 -50.09 -18.01 -26.90
C LYS A 234 -49.95 -19.31 -27.69
N GLU A 235 -48.93 -20.12 -27.42
CA GLU A 235 -48.78 -21.45 -28.05
C GLU A 235 -49.95 -22.38 -27.68
N ARG A 236 -50.26 -22.52 -26.38
CA ARG A 236 -51.44 -23.30 -25.95
C ARG A 236 -52.75 -22.78 -26.55
N ALA A 237 -52.95 -21.46 -26.62
CA ALA A 237 -54.14 -20.89 -27.25
C ALA A 237 -54.24 -21.25 -28.74
N ARG A 238 -53.12 -21.27 -29.49
CA ARG A 238 -53.10 -21.74 -30.89
C ARG A 238 -53.37 -23.23 -31.01
N GLU A 239 -52.86 -24.04 -30.09
CA GLU A 239 -53.14 -25.49 -30.06
C GLU A 239 -54.63 -25.75 -29.77
N GLU A 240 -55.23 -25.00 -28.83
CA GLU A 240 -56.66 -25.04 -28.54
C GLU A 240 -57.50 -24.58 -29.75
N GLU A 241 -57.10 -23.50 -30.44
CA GLU A 241 -57.75 -23.04 -31.68
C GLU A 241 -57.69 -24.09 -32.81
N LEU A 242 -56.56 -24.78 -32.98
CA LEU A 242 -56.40 -25.88 -33.95
C LEU A 242 -57.28 -27.08 -33.59
N LEU A 243 -57.28 -27.50 -32.32
CA LEU A 243 -58.14 -28.58 -31.84
C LEU A 243 -59.64 -28.25 -32.02
N ASP A 244 -60.04 -26.99 -31.83
CA ASP A 244 -61.40 -26.53 -32.08
C ASP A 244 -61.76 -26.47 -33.57
N LEU A 245 -60.80 -26.20 -34.46
CA LEU A 245 -60.97 -26.31 -35.91
C LEU A 245 -61.15 -27.77 -36.33
N ASP A 246 -60.28 -28.66 -35.88
CA ASP A 246 -60.36 -30.11 -36.15
C ASP A 246 -61.67 -30.70 -35.60
N ARG A 247 -62.09 -30.28 -34.41
CA ARG A 247 -63.39 -30.66 -33.82
C ARG A 247 -64.56 -30.18 -34.66
N LYS A 248 -64.52 -28.96 -35.21
CA LYS A 248 -65.57 -28.44 -36.12
C LYS A 248 -65.59 -29.21 -37.44
N GLN A 249 -64.44 -29.57 -37.99
CA GLN A 249 -64.33 -30.41 -39.19
C GLN A 249 -64.93 -31.80 -38.94
N MET A 250 -64.51 -32.49 -37.87
CA MET A 250 -65.04 -33.79 -37.47
C MET A 250 -66.56 -33.75 -37.25
N LEU A 251 -67.09 -32.71 -36.60
CA LEU A 251 -68.54 -32.54 -36.42
C LEU A 251 -69.26 -32.35 -37.76
N SER A 252 -68.68 -31.60 -38.70
CA SER A 252 -69.22 -31.43 -40.06
C SER A 252 -69.23 -32.74 -40.85
N GLU A 253 -68.17 -33.56 -40.75
CA GLU A 253 -68.12 -34.88 -41.37
C GLU A 253 -69.14 -35.85 -40.76
N ILE A 254 -69.27 -35.87 -39.43
CA ILE A 254 -70.30 -36.65 -38.73
C ILE A 254 -71.71 -36.20 -39.16
N GLN A 255 -71.94 -34.90 -39.34
CA GLN A 255 -73.20 -34.37 -39.85
C GLN A 255 -73.48 -34.90 -41.26
N ARG A 256 -72.51 -34.79 -42.17
CA ARG A 256 -72.62 -35.27 -43.56
C ARG A 256 -72.93 -36.77 -43.63
N VAL A 257 -72.22 -37.59 -42.85
CA VAL A 257 -72.45 -39.06 -42.79
C VAL A 257 -73.83 -39.39 -42.21
N LYS A 258 -74.31 -38.62 -41.22
CA LYS A 258 -75.69 -38.78 -40.70
C LYS A 258 -76.74 -38.43 -41.76
N ASP A 259 -76.53 -37.35 -42.51
CA ASP A 259 -77.46 -36.90 -43.55
C ASP A 259 -77.47 -37.90 -44.75
N GLU A 260 -76.31 -38.40 -45.15
CA GLU A 260 -76.16 -39.50 -46.12
C GLU A 260 -76.89 -40.77 -45.66
N ALA A 261 -76.68 -41.21 -44.42
CA ALA A 261 -77.35 -42.37 -43.84
C ALA A 261 -78.88 -42.17 -43.71
N ALA A 262 -79.34 -40.96 -43.38
CA ALA A 262 -80.75 -40.60 -43.34
C ALA A 262 -81.38 -40.64 -44.74
N ALA A 263 -80.68 -40.12 -45.76
CA ALA A 263 -81.12 -40.19 -47.16
C ALA A 263 -81.17 -41.64 -47.67
N GLU A 264 -80.21 -42.49 -47.31
CA GLU A 264 -80.28 -43.93 -47.59
C GLU A 264 -81.44 -44.63 -46.89
N ALA A 265 -81.69 -44.30 -45.62
CA ALA A 265 -82.82 -44.87 -44.88
C ALA A 265 -84.17 -44.45 -45.48
N GLN A 266 -84.29 -43.20 -45.95
CA GLN A 266 -85.46 -42.73 -46.71
C GLN A 266 -85.59 -43.49 -48.04
N ARG A 267 -84.51 -43.60 -48.84
CA ARG A 267 -84.51 -44.38 -50.09
C ARG A 267 -84.93 -45.85 -49.85
N LYS A 268 -84.40 -46.50 -48.81
CA LYS A 268 -84.78 -47.87 -48.43
C LYS A 268 -86.26 -47.97 -48.03
N ARG A 269 -86.79 -47.00 -47.27
CA ARG A 269 -88.21 -46.91 -46.93
C ARG A 269 -89.10 -46.71 -48.16
N ASP A 270 -88.72 -45.84 -49.09
CA ASP A 270 -89.53 -45.56 -50.27
C ASP A 270 -89.47 -46.69 -51.31
N MET A 271 -88.33 -47.39 -51.44
CA MET A 271 -88.26 -48.65 -52.18
C MET A 271 -89.13 -49.74 -51.53
N GLY A 272 -89.13 -49.84 -50.20
CA GLY A 272 -90.03 -50.74 -49.47
C GLY A 272 -91.52 -50.43 -49.69
N LYS A 273 -91.90 -49.14 -49.71
CA LYS A 273 -93.27 -48.71 -50.04
C LYS A 273 -93.65 -49.04 -51.48
N LYS A 274 -92.74 -48.84 -52.45
CA LYS A 274 -92.97 -49.19 -53.87
C LYS A 274 -93.20 -50.69 -54.03
N LEU A 275 -92.32 -51.50 -53.45
CA LEU A 275 -92.44 -52.96 -53.45
C LEU A 275 -93.76 -53.41 -52.79
N LEU A 276 -94.14 -52.83 -51.65
CA LEU A 276 -95.42 -53.13 -51.00
C LEU A 276 -96.63 -52.73 -51.85
N ALA A 277 -96.55 -51.62 -52.58
CA ALA A 277 -97.60 -51.19 -53.51
C ALA A 277 -97.69 -52.11 -54.75
N GLU A 278 -96.58 -52.62 -55.25
CA GLU A 278 -96.52 -53.61 -56.33
C GLU A 278 -97.09 -54.96 -55.88
N VAL A 279 -96.71 -55.46 -54.70
CA VAL A 279 -97.29 -56.67 -54.08
C VAL A 279 -98.79 -56.49 -53.80
N SER A 280 -99.21 -55.32 -53.32
CA SER A 280 -100.63 -55.01 -53.10
C SER A 280 -101.43 -55.02 -54.42
N LYS A 281 -100.89 -54.42 -55.50
CA LYS A 281 -101.49 -54.48 -56.84
C LYS A 281 -101.54 -55.90 -57.41
N ALA A 282 -100.48 -56.70 -57.23
CA ALA A 282 -100.46 -58.09 -57.66
C ALA A 282 -101.49 -58.94 -56.91
N ASN A 283 -101.58 -58.80 -55.59
CA ASN A 283 -102.60 -59.46 -54.76
C ASN A 283 -104.02 -59.02 -55.15
N ALA A 284 -104.26 -57.72 -55.37
CA ALA A 284 -105.56 -57.23 -55.84
C ALA A 284 -105.94 -57.81 -57.21
N ALA A 285 -105.01 -57.80 -58.18
CA ALA A 285 -105.23 -58.41 -59.50
C ALA A 285 -105.47 -59.93 -59.41
N GLN A 286 -104.83 -60.62 -58.47
CA GLN A 286 -105.06 -62.05 -58.24
C GLN A 286 -106.39 -62.34 -57.55
N ILE A 287 -106.88 -61.44 -56.68
CA ILE A 287 -108.24 -61.49 -56.12
C ILE A 287 -109.28 -61.26 -57.22
N GLU A 288 -109.11 -60.26 -58.09
CA GLU A 288 -110.04 -60.02 -59.21
C GLU A 288 -110.04 -61.18 -60.21
N ARG A 289 -108.88 -61.77 -60.53
CA ARG A 289 -108.82 -63.02 -61.33
C ARG A 289 -109.59 -64.16 -60.66
N LYS A 290 -109.46 -64.35 -59.34
CA LYS A 290 -110.24 -65.36 -58.62
C LYS A 290 -111.75 -65.07 -58.65
N LYS A 291 -112.17 -63.80 -58.53
CA LYS A 291 -113.59 -63.43 -58.66
C LYS A 291 -114.15 -63.72 -60.05
N LEU A 292 -113.39 -63.44 -61.11
CA LEU A 292 -113.78 -63.75 -62.49
C LEU A 292 -113.90 -65.26 -62.72
N ILE A 293 -113.00 -66.06 -62.12
CA ILE A 293 -113.12 -67.53 -62.11
C ILE A 293 -114.39 -67.95 -61.36
N ILE A 294 -114.66 -67.44 -60.16
CA ILE A 294 -115.87 -67.76 -59.38
C ILE A 294 -117.17 -67.33 -60.11
N GLN A 295 -117.14 -66.26 -60.90
CA GLN A 295 -118.28 -65.84 -61.73
C GLN A 295 -118.49 -66.81 -62.91
N ALA A 296 -117.41 -67.22 -63.60
CA ALA A 296 -117.50 -68.25 -64.64
C ALA A 296 -117.94 -69.61 -64.06
N GLU A 297 -117.42 -70.00 -62.90
CA GLU A 297 -117.84 -71.20 -62.15
C GLU A 297 -119.33 -71.13 -61.79
N ARG A 298 -119.86 -69.99 -61.34
CA ARG A 298 -121.31 -69.82 -61.11
C ARG A 298 -122.13 -69.93 -62.39
N ASP A 299 -121.71 -69.29 -63.46
CA ASP A 299 -122.41 -69.37 -64.76
C ASP A 299 -122.35 -70.80 -65.33
N GLU A 300 -121.37 -71.62 -64.93
CA GLU A 300 -121.26 -73.05 -65.24
C GLU A 300 -122.06 -73.92 -64.26
N GLU A 301 -122.08 -73.59 -62.96
CA GLU A 301 -122.91 -74.23 -61.93
C GLU A 301 -124.40 -74.07 -62.22
N GLU A 302 -124.87 -72.92 -62.72
CA GLU A 302 -126.27 -72.74 -63.12
C GLU A 302 -126.65 -73.60 -64.33
N ARG A 303 -125.70 -73.83 -65.26
CA ARG A 303 -125.86 -74.77 -66.39
C ARG A 303 -125.77 -76.23 -65.95
N ILE A 304 -124.93 -76.54 -64.96
CA ILE A 304 -124.75 -77.88 -64.40
C ILE A 304 -125.93 -78.26 -63.48
N ALA A 305 -126.48 -77.34 -62.69
CA ALA A 305 -127.64 -77.57 -61.82
C ALA A 305 -128.90 -77.96 -62.61
N GLN A 306 -129.10 -77.34 -63.79
CA GLN A 306 -130.18 -77.71 -64.72
C GLN A 306 -130.01 -79.13 -65.30
N TYR A 307 -128.77 -79.61 -65.43
CA TYR A 307 -128.44 -80.97 -65.90
C TYR A 307 -128.41 -82.00 -64.76
N ILE A 308 -128.09 -81.58 -63.53
CA ILE A 308 -128.02 -82.41 -62.33
C ILE A 308 -129.42 -82.70 -61.78
N ALA A 309 -130.37 -81.76 -61.87
CA ALA A 309 -131.78 -82.02 -61.50
C ALA A 309 -132.40 -83.22 -62.26
N ASP A 310 -132.00 -83.42 -63.52
CA ASP A 310 -132.42 -84.57 -64.35
C ASP A 310 -131.60 -85.86 -64.09
N ARG A 311 -130.45 -85.77 -63.40
CA ARG A 311 -129.53 -86.90 -63.13
C ARG A 311 -129.64 -87.44 -61.71
N ASP A 312 -129.88 -86.58 -60.72
CA ASP A 312 -129.97 -86.95 -59.30
C ASP A 312 -131.17 -87.86 -58.99
N ALA A 313 -132.21 -87.82 -59.84
CA ALA A 313 -133.30 -88.78 -59.81
C ALA A 313 -132.87 -90.24 -60.14
N ARG A 314 -131.62 -90.47 -60.55
CA ARG A 314 -131.05 -91.79 -60.91
C ARG A 314 -129.84 -92.21 -60.07
N GLU A 315 -129.08 -91.28 -59.49
CA GLU A 315 -127.80 -91.60 -58.80
C GLU A 315 -127.91 -91.77 -57.26
N LEU A 316 -129.05 -91.45 -56.65
CA LEU A 316 -129.31 -91.69 -55.21
C LEU A 316 -129.14 -93.17 -54.80
N ALA A 317 -129.17 -94.10 -55.76
CA ALA A 317 -129.01 -95.54 -55.53
C ALA A 317 -127.55 -96.04 -55.44
N GLU A 318 -126.55 -95.27 -55.88
CA GLU A 318 -125.16 -95.78 -56.03
C GLU A 318 -124.13 -95.22 -55.03
N GLN A 319 -124.45 -94.18 -54.26
CA GLN A 319 -123.43 -93.44 -53.50
C GLN A 319 -123.08 -94.03 -52.12
N MET A 320 -123.83 -95.01 -51.60
CA MET A 320 -123.56 -95.61 -50.27
C MET A 320 -122.35 -96.55 -50.20
N GLU A 321 -121.69 -96.86 -51.33
CA GLU A 321 -120.61 -97.87 -51.41
C GLU A 321 -119.17 -97.30 -51.52
N ARG A 322 -118.98 -96.00 -51.79
CA ARG A 322 -117.65 -95.46 -52.18
C ARG A 322 -116.80 -94.88 -51.04
N ASP A 323 -117.35 -94.68 -49.85
CA ASP A 323 -116.67 -94.01 -48.72
C ASP A 323 -115.61 -94.84 -47.96
N ARG A 324 -115.24 -96.03 -48.45
CA ARG A 324 -114.25 -96.92 -47.80
C ARG A 324 -112.81 -96.79 -48.30
N VAL A 325 -112.54 -96.03 -49.37
CA VAL A 325 -111.24 -96.03 -50.07
C VAL A 325 -110.34 -94.82 -49.70
N ALA A 326 -110.85 -93.84 -48.95
CA ALA A 326 -110.13 -92.59 -48.69
C ALA A 326 -108.96 -92.69 -47.68
N HIS A 327 -108.86 -93.77 -46.89
CA HIS A 327 -107.95 -93.84 -45.73
C HIS A 327 -106.52 -94.34 -45.99
N GLU A 328 -106.16 -94.77 -47.20
CA GLU A 328 -104.88 -95.47 -47.45
C GLU A 328 -103.70 -94.61 -47.94
N LYS A 329 -103.88 -93.30 -48.19
CA LYS A 329 -102.86 -92.45 -48.87
C LYS A 329 -102.30 -91.28 -48.05
N GLU A 330 -102.37 -91.35 -46.72
CA GLU A 330 -101.80 -90.32 -45.84
C GLU A 330 -100.30 -90.52 -45.51
N MET A 331 -99.68 -91.62 -45.97
CA MET A 331 -98.32 -92.03 -45.58
C MET A 331 -97.16 -91.53 -46.48
N GLU A 332 -97.41 -90.79 -47.57
CA GLU A 332 -96.33 -90.33 -48.46
C GLU A 332 -95.57 -89.08 -47.96
N THR A 333 -96.07 -88.37 -46.94
CA THR A 333 -95.50 -87.08 -46.49
C THR A 333 -94.33 -87.18 -45.49
N VAL A 334 -93.81 -88.40 -45.22
CA VAL A 334 -92.66 -88.63 -44.33
C VAL A 334 -91.32 -88.64 -45.08
N ARG A 335 -91.30 -89.01 -46.37
CA ARG A 335 -90.07 -89.33 -47.11
C ARG A 335 -89.18 -88.11 -47.43
N MET A 336 -89.73 -86.89 -47.44
CA MET A 336 -89.03 -85.67 -47.87
C MET A 336 -88.22 -84.95 -46.78
N ARG A 337 -88.26 -85.37 -45.51
CA ARG A 337 -87.40 -84.80 -44.45
C ARG A 337 -86.04 -85.48 -44.31
N ALA A 338 -85.94 -86.78 -44.59
CA ALA A 338 -84.70 -87.56 -44.39
C ALA A 338 -83.58 -87.27 -45.41
N GLN A 339 -83.84 -86.46 -46.45
CA GLN A 339 -82.86 -86.15 -47.50
C GLN A 339 -82.03 -84.89 -47.22
N GLN A 340 -82.43 -84.04 -46.27
CA GLN A 340 -81.71 -82.80 -45.94
C GLN A 340 -80.68 -82.99 -44.80
N GLU A 341 -80.91 -83.96 -43.91
CA GLU A 341 -80.05 -84.25 -42.75
C GLU A 341 -78.62 -84.65 -43.18
N LYS A 342 -78.48 -85.47 -44.23
CA LYS A 342 -77.18 -85.91 -44.77
C LYS A 342 -76.33 -84.81 -45.42
N GLN A 343 -76.89 -83.63 -45.69
CA GLN A 343 -76.11 -82.50 -46.20
C GLN A 343 -75.45 -81.70 -45.07
N ALA A 344 -75.97 -81.76 -43.85
CA ALA A 344 -75.38 -81.07 -42.69
C ALA A 344 -74.08 -81.74 -42.21
N ASP A 345 -74.07 -83.08 -42.15
CA ASP A 345 -72.91 -83.85 -41.66
C ASP A 345 -71.63 -83.60 -42.50
N THR A 346 -71.77 -83.46 -43.83
CA THR A 346 -70.62 -83.22 -44.72
C THR A 346 -70.00 -81.81 -44.59
N GLN A 347 -70.69 -80.87 -43.94
CA GLN A 347 -70.12 -79.56 -43.61
C GLN A 347 -69.38 -79.57 -42.26
N ALA A 348 -69.78 -80.44 -41.31
CA ALA A 348 -69.12 -80.57 -40.01
C ALA A 348 -67.67 -81.08 -40.16
N GLU A 349 -67.43 -82.11 -40.98
CA GLU A 349 -66.09 -82.67 -41.23
C GLU A 349 -65.13 -81.64 -41.88
N MET A 350 -65.66 -80.75 -42.73
CA MET A 350 -64.87 -79.71 -43.41
C MET A 350 -64.46 -78.57 -42.48
N ASP A 351 -65.24 -78.30 -41.43
CA ASP A 351 -64.91 -77.29 -40.42
C ASP A 351 -64.00 -77.84 -39.30
N GLU A 352 -64.00 -79.15 -39.02
CA GLU A 352 -62.99 -79.78 -38.16
C GLU A 352 -61.57 -79.68 -38.78
N LEU A 353 -61.43 -79.95 -40.08
CA LEU A 353 -60.20 -79.73 -40.85
C LEU A 353 -59.83 -78.23 -41.00
N ARG A 354 -60.76 -77.31 -40.71
CA ARG A 354 -60.50 -75.86 -40.67
C ARG A 354 -60.01 -75.46 -39.28
N ALA A 355 -60.63 -75.98 -38.22
CA ALA A 355 -60.26 -75.76 -36.82
C ALA A 355 -58.83 -76.23 -36.53
N MET A 356 -58.43 -77.42 -36.99
CA MET A 356 -57.06 -77.94 -36.78
C MET A 356 -55.99 -77.03 -37.41
N ARG A 357 -56.22 -76.53 -38.63
CA ARG A 357 -55.30 -75.58 -39.29
C ARG A 357 -55.24 -74.21 -38.60
N VAL A 358 -56.35 -73.76 -38.02
CA VAL A 358 -56.41 -72.52 -37.23
C VAL A 358 -55.65 -72.70 -35.91
N GLN A 359 -55.84 -73.82 -35.21
CA GLN A 359 -55.09 -74.14 -33.98
C GLN A 359 -53.58 -74.21 -34.24
N GLU A 360 -53.14 -74.92 -35.30
CA GLU A 360 -51.72 -75.03 -35.63
C GLU A 360 -51.11 -73.68 -36.06
N ALA A 361 -51.87 -72.83 -36.76
CA ALA A 361 -51.46 -71.46 -37.09
C ALA A 361 -51.35 -70.57 -35.83
N HIS A 362 -52.28 -70.69 -34.88
CA HIS A 362 -52.20 -70.02 -33.59
C HIS A 362 -51.00 -70.49 -32.77
N GLU A 363 -50.69 -71.79 -32.73
CA GLU A 363 -49.50 -72.27 -32.05
C GLU A 363 -48.20 -71.77 -32.69
N ARG A 364 -48.12 -71.73 -34.04
CA ARG A 364 -46.96 -71.18 -34.75
C ARG A 364 -46.78 -69.69 -34.43
N ALA A 365 -47.86 -68.90 -34.52
CA ALA A 365 -47.84 -67.48 -34.15
C ALA A 365 -47.50 -67.25 -32.67
N TYR A 366 -47.96 -68.13 -31.76
CA TYR A 366 -47.62 -68.07 -30.34
C TYR A 366 -46.12 -68.34 -30.10
N ARG A 367 -45.57 -69.41 -30.69
CA ARG A 367 -44.13 -69.73 -30.60
C ARG A 367 -43.25 -68.63 -31.19
N GLU A 368 -43.67 -67.99 -32.28
CA GLU A 368 -42.98 -66.83 -32.86
C GLU A 368 -43.06 -65.59 -31.95
N LYS A 369 -44.23 -65.30 -31.36
CA LYS A 369 -44.43 -64.19 -30.43
C LYS A 369 -43.59 -64.35 -29.16
N GLU A 370 -43.52 -65.56 -28.60
CA GLU A 370 -42.66 -65.88 -27.45
C GLU A 370 -41.18 -65.71 -27.78
N ARG A 371 -40.72 -66.24 -28.93
CA ARG A 371 -39.33 -66.03 -29.40
C ARG A 371 -39.01 -64.54 -29.60
N ALA A 372 -39.94 -63.77 -30.17
CA ALA A 372 -39.78 -62.33 -30.36
C ALA A 372 -39.77 -61.57 -29.01
N ALA A 373 -40.58 -61.97 -28.03
CA ALA A 373 -40.58 -61.40 -26.69
C ALA A 373 -39.25 -61.67 -25.95
N VAL A 374 -38.76 -62.91 -25.99
CA VAL A 374 -37.45 -63.28 -25.43
C VAL A 374 -36.31 -62.51 -26.12
N ALA A 375 -36.33 -62.39 -27.45
CA ALA A 375 -35.34 -61.63 -28.20
C ALA A 375 -35.36 -60.13 -27.85
N ARG A 376 -36.54 -59.51 -27.70
CA ARG A 376 -36.68 -58.11 -27.26
C ARG A 376 -36.17 -57.91 -25.84
N ASN A 377 -36.55 -58.78 -24.89
CA ASN A 377 -36.07 -58.71 -23.51
C ASN A 377 -34.55 -58.87 -23.42
N ARG A 378 -33.97 -59.75 -24.25
CA ARG A 378 -32.53 -59.90 -24.38
C ARG A 378 -31.86 -58.63 -24.91
N ALA A 379 -32.37 -58.05 -26.00
CA ALA A 379 -31.83 -56.80 -26.56
C ALA A 379 -31.91 -55.63 -25.56
N ILE A 380 -33.03 -55.48 -24.85
CA ILE A 380 -33.21 -54.47 -23.80
C ILE A 380 -32.19 -54.68 -22.67
N ASN A 381 -31.95 -55.92 -22.24
CA ASN A 381 -30.96 -56.22 -21.21
C ASN A 381 -29.51 -55.96 -21.69
N GLU A 382 -29.20 -56.24 -22.95
CA GLU A 382 -27.89 -55.96 -23.57
C GLU A 382 -27.65 -54.44 -23.76
N ASP A 383 -28.68 -53.66 -24.11
CA ASP A 383 -28.63 -52.19 -24.14
C ASP A 383 -28.47 -51.61 -22.73
N LEU A 384 -29.21 -52.13 -21.75
CA LEU A 384 -29.18 -51.66 -20.36
C LEU A 384 -27.84 -52.01 -19.68
N ALA A 385 -27.22 -53.15 -20.02
CA ALA A 385 -25.85 -53.48 -19.64
C ALA A 385 -24.84 -52.47 -20.20
N ARG A 386 -24.89 -52.20 -21.53
CA ARG A 386 -24.03 -51.18 -22.18
C ARG A 386 -24.21 -49.79 -21.58
N ALA A 387 -25.45 -49.39 -21.28
CA ALA A 387 -25.75 -48.12 -20.63
C ALA A 387 -25.18 -48.03 -19.20
N ARG A 388 -25.26 -49.11 -18.41
CA ARG A 388 -24.64 -49.19 -17.07
C ARG A 388 -23.11 -49.11 -17.14
N GLU A 389 -22.49 -49.78 -18.10
CA GLU A 389 -21.04 -49.71 -18.30
C GLU A 389 -20.60 -48.30 -18.71
N HIS A 390 -21.32 -47.66 -19.64
CA HIS A 390 -21.05 -46.28 -20.04
C HIS A 390 -21.23 -45.30 -18.87
N GLN A 391 -22.28 -45.45 -18.06
CA GLN A 391 -22.49 -44.66 -16.85
C GLN A 391 -21.36 -44.86 -15.83
N LYS A 392 -20.91 -46.12 -15.62
CA LYS A 392 -19.77 -46.43 -14.76
C LYS A 392 -18.49 -45.75 -15.27
N MET A 393 -18.21 -45.83 -16.57
CA MET A 393 -17.04 -45.20 -17.19
C MET A 393 -17.06 -43.67 -17.08
N LEU A 394 -18.22 -43.04 -17.32
CA LEU A 394 -18.38 -41.59 -17.11
C LEU A 394 -18.14 -41.20 -15.64
N LYS A 395 -18.69 -41.95 -14.69
CA LYS A 395 -18.50 -41.69 -13.25
C LYS A 395 -17.04 -41.88 -12.81
N MET A 396 -16.36 -42.92 -13.31
CA MET A 396 -14.93 -43.14 -13.07
C MET A 396 -14.07 -42.02 -13.68
N LYS A 397 -14.42 -41.54 -14.88
CA LYS A 397 -13.74 -40.40 -15.49
C LYS A 397 -13.94 -39.11 -14.67
N GLN A 398 -15.17 -38.81 -14.26
CA GLN A 398 -15.47 -37.66 -13.40
C GLN A 398 -14.68 -37.69 -12.08
N LEU A 399 -14.61 -38.86 -11.43
CA LEU A 399 -13.79 -39.05 -10.22
C LEU A 399 -12.30 -38.85 -10.49
N SER A 400 -11.79 -39.32 -11.63
CA SER A 400 -10.38 -39.12 -12.03
C SER A 400 -10.07 -37.66 -12.39
N ASP A 401 -11.00 -36.96 -13.03
CA ASP A 401 -10.83 -35.55 -13.41
C ASP A 401 -10.92 -34.66 -12.17
N GLN A 402 -11.82 -34.96 -11.23
CA GLN A 402 -11.91 -34.32 -9.92
C GLN A 402 -10.62 -34.56 -9.10
N ALA A 403 -10.16 -35.81 -8.97
CA ALA A 403 -8.93 -36.11 -8.23
C ALA A 403 -7.69 -35.41 -8.82
N ARG A 404 -7.64 -35.20 -10.15
CA ARG A 404 -6.60 -34.39 -10.80
C ARG A 404 -6.73 -32.90 -10.49
N GLN A 405 -7.94 -32.36 -10.46
CA GLN A 405 -8.19 -30.97 -10.05
C GLN A 405 -7.77 -30.76 -8.59
N ASP A 406 -8.21 -31.63 -7.68
CA ASP A 406 -7.86 -31.59 -6.26
C ASP A 406 -6.34 -31.69 -6.04
N GLN A 407 -5.64 -32.56 -6.79
CA GLN A 407 -4.17 -32.61 -6.77
C GLN A 407 -3.54 -31.32 -7.29
N SER A 408 -4.03 -30.75 -8.39
CA SER A 408 -3.46 -29.52 -8.96
C SER A 408 -3.65 -28.30 -8.05
N GLU A 409 -4.80 -28.16 -7.39
CA GLU A 409 -5.03 -27.10 -6.40
C GLU A 409 -4.22 -27.37 -5.11
N PHE A 410 -4.06 -28.62 -4.69
CA PHE A 410 -3.15 -28.97 -3.57
C PHE A 410 -1.71 -28.53 -3.85
N PHE A 411 -1.14 -28.89 -5.00
CA PHE A 411 0.23 -28.46 -5.36
C PHE A 411 0.33 -26.94 -5.45
N ARG A 412 -0.67 -26.26 -6.04
CA ARG A 412 -0.71 -24.80 -6.10
C ARG A 412 -0.75 -24.14 -4.72
N VAL A 413 -1.48 -24.72 -3.75
CA VAL A 413 -1.49 -24.25 -2.36
C VAL A 413 -0.12 -24.46 -1.70
N VAL A 414 0.52 -25.61 -1.94
CA VAL A 414 1.89 -25.89 -1.46
C VAL A 414 2.90 -24.91 -2.05
N ASP A 415 2.87 -24.63 -3.36
CA ASP A 415 3.75 -23.66 -4.02
C ASP A 415 3.59 -22.26 -3.40
N VAL A 416 2.35 -21.84 -3.12
CA VAL A 416 2.06 -20.55 -2.46
C VAL A 416 2.50 -20.53 -1.00
N GLN A 417 2.43 -21.66 -0.28
CA GLN A 417 2.96 -21.78 1.08
C GLN A 417 4.49 -21.71 1.08
N MET A 418 5.17 -22.43 0.19
CA MET A 418 6.63 -22.38 0.06
C MET A 418 7.12 -20.99 -0.31
N ALA A 419 6.48 -20.31 -1.28
CA ALA A 419 6.84 -18.94 -1.65
C ALA A 419 6.69 -17.96 -0.46
N LYS A 420 5.65 -18.11 0.38
CA LYS A 420 5.48 -17.31 1.59
C LYS A 420 6.52 -17.62 2.65
N GLU A 421 6.84 -18.90 2.87
CA GLU A 421 7.89 -19.33 3.80
C GLU A 421 9.26 -18.79 3.36
N GLU A 422 9.57 -18.80 2.06
CA GLU A 422 10.77 -18.15 1.51
C GLU A 422 10.77 -16.63 1.70
N GLU A 423 9.64 -15.94 1.51
CA GLU A 423 9.52 -14.50 1.77
C GLU A 423 9.72 -14.17 3.26
N GLU A 424 9.11 -14.93 4.17
CA GLU A 424 9.28 -14.78 5.62
C GLU A 424 10.72 -15.11 6.07
N ALA A 425 11.34 -16.14 5.50
CA ALA A 425 12.75 -16.47 5.71
C ALA A 425 13.67 -15.34 5.23
N GLN A 426 13.41 -14.75 4.06
CA GLN A 426 14.16 -13.59 3.57
C GLN A 426 13.96 -12.35 4.44
N GLN A 427 12.74 -12.07 4.89
CA GLN A 427 12.45 -10.94 5.79
C GLN A 427 13.14 -11.11 7.15
N SER A 428 13.05 -12.29 7.76
CA SER A 428 13.72 -12.59 9.03
C SER A 428 15.24 -12.54 8.91
N ALA A 429 15.82 -13.03 7.80
CA ALA A 429 17.24 -12.90 7.51
C ALA A 429 17.69 -11.44 7.34
N ARG A 430 16.90 -10.59 6.64
CA ARG A 430 17.17 -9.15 6.53
C ARG A 430 17.11 -8.45 7.89
N LEU A 431 16.11 -8.77 8.71
CA LEU A 431 15.99 -8.22 10.06
C LEU A 431 17.14 -8.69 10.97
N ALA A 432 17.59 -9.95 10.85
CA ALA A 432 18.76 -10.45 11.57
C ALA A 432 20.06 -9.75 11.13
N ALA A 433 20.24 -9.49 9.84
CA ALA A 433 21.37 -8.72 9.31
C ALA A 433 21.37 -7.27 9.83
N LEU A 434 20.22 -6.58 9.82
CA LEU A 434 20.07 -5.23 10.38
C LEU A 434 20.38 -5.19 11.89
N ARG A 435 19.88 -6.16 12.67
CA ARG A 435 20.22 -6.28 14.11
C ARG A 435 21.72 -6.52 14.32
N LYS A 436 22.37 -7.29 13.44
CA LYS A 436 23.81 -7.53 13.50
C LYS A 436 24.60 -6.25 13.20
N GLN A 437 24.24 -5.51 12.16
CA GLN A 437 24.85 -4.21 11.83
C GLN A 437 24.71 -3.21 12.99
N HIS A 438 23.49 -3.03 13.51
CA HIS A 438 23.24 -2.15 14.67
C HIS A 438 24.03 -2.59 15.92
N LYS A 439 24.21 -3.90 16.14
CA LYS A 439 25.08 -4.40 17.22
C LYS A 439 26.55 -4.06 16.97
N GLU A 440 27.04 -4.21 15.74
CA GLU A 440 28.43 -3.89 15.37
C GLU A 440 28.70 -2.38 15.49
N GLU A 441 27.77 -1.53 15.07
CA GLU A 441 27.81 -0.06 15.27
C GLU A 441 27.84 0.32 16.76
N LEU A 442 26.98 -0.29 17.57
CA LEU A 442 26.92 -0.03 19.01
C LEU A 442 28.18 -0.54 19.74
N GLN A 443 28.75 -1.67 19.32
CA GLN A 443 30.05 -2.14 19.81
C GLN A 443 31.19 -1.21 19.40
N ALA A 444 31.20 -0.71 18.15
CA ALA A 444 32.18 0.29 17.71
C ALA A 444 32.06 1.61 18.50
N GLN A 445 30.84 2.05 18.80
CA GLN A 445 30.59 3.24 19.63
C GLN A 445 31.06 3.06 21.08
N ILE A 446 30.83 1.88 21.68
CA ILE A 446 31.36 1.55 23.01
C ILE A 446 32.90 1.59 22.96
N ASN A 447 33.52 0.88 22.03
CA ASN A 447 34.98 0.84 21.89
C ASN A 447 35.58 2.24 21.71
N PHE A 448 34.99 3.08 20.85
CA PHE A 448 35.41 4.46 20.64
C PHE A 448 35.32 5.31 21.93
N ASN A 449 34.24 5.17 22.69
CA ASN A 449 34.08 5.85 23.98
C ASN A 449 35.07 5.33 25.04
N GLU A 450 35.40 4.03 25.03
CA GLU A 450 36.42 3.46 25.92
C GLU A 450 37.84 3.91 25.55
N GLU A 451 38.19 3.91 24.26
CA GLU A 451 39.45 4.44 23.75
C GLU A 451 39.61 5.92 24.09
N ARG A 452 38.55 6.72 23.88
CA ARG A 452 38.52 8.13 24.26
C ARG A 452 38.74 8.31 25.76
N ARG A 453 38.02 7.58 26.62
CA ARG A 453 38.20 7.62 28.08
C ARG A 453 39.60 7.20 28.51
N LEU A 454 40.20 6.23 27.82
CA LEU A 454 41.59 5.81 28.04
C LEU A 454 42.58 6.90 27.58
N HIS A 455 42.31 7.60 26.48
CA HIS A 455 43.11 8.70 25.98
C HIS A 455 43.10 9.88 26.95
N GLU A 456 41.91 10.37 27.33
CA GLU A 456 41.72 11.44 28.32
C GLU A 456 42.41 11.08 29.65
N ARG A 457 42.38 9.80 30.05
CA ARG A 457 43.09 9.32 31.25
C ARG A 457 44.61 9.28 31.08
N ARG A 458 45.14 8.97 29.89
CA ARG A 458 46.59 9.04 29.61
C ARG A 458 47.05 10.48 29.59
N GLU A 459 46.36 11.36 28.89
CA GLU A 459 46.67 12.81 28.84
C GLU A 459 46.73 13.39 30.26
N PHE A 460 45.74 13.11 31.11
CA PHE A 460 45.76 13.55 32.52
C PHE A 460 46.98 13.03 33.32
N LEU A 461 47.41 11.79 33.07
CA LEU A 461 48.60 11.23 33.72
C LEU A 461 49.90 11.81 33.14
N GLU A 462 49.97 12.03 31.83
CA GLU A 462 51.10 12.64 31.12
C GLU A 462 51.25 14.12 31.46
N GLU A 463 50.16 14.86 31.65
CA GLU A 463 50.14 16.21 32.23
C GLU A 463 50.68 16.20 33.66
N GLY A 464 50.23 15.26 34.49
CA GLY A 464 50.73 15.08 35.87
C GLY A 464 52.21 14.73 35.93
N ASP A 465 52.71 13.89 35.03
CA ASP A 465 54.13 13.54 34.91
C ASP A 465 54.96 14.67 34.30
N SER A 466 54.40 15.44 33.36
CA SER A 466 55.04 16.64 32.81
C SER A 466 55.15 17.74 33.86
N LEU A 467 54.12 17.93 34.69
CA LEU A 467 54.16 18.83 35.85
C LEU A 467 55.23 18.38 36.85
N ARG A 468 55.29 17.08 37.19
CA ARG A 468 56.34 16.53 38.06
C ARG A 468 57.75 16.72 37.48
N LYS A 469 57.94 16.51 36.17
CA LYS A 469 59.22 16.77 35.48
C LYS A 469 59.59 18.25 35.52
N ASN A 470 58.65 19.15 35.24
CA ASN A 470 58.87 20.60 35.33
C ASN A 470 59.29 21.03 36.75
N MET A 471 58.61 20.51 37.79
CA MET A 471 58.98 20.77 39.19
C MET A 471 60.37 20.23 39.55
N MET A 472 60.73 19.02 39.07
CA MET A 472 62.07 18.45 39.24
C MET A 472 63.15 19.25 38.51
N ASP A 473 62.88 19.70 37.27
CA ASP A 473 63.78 20.55 36.50
C ASP A 473 63.97 21.94 37.15
N GLU A 474 62.92 22.51 37.75
CA GLU A 474 63.03 23.74 38.53
C GLU A 474 63.82 23.54 39.82
N GLN A 475 63.59 22.45 40.57
CA GLN A 475 64.40 22.09 41.74
C GLN A 475 65.87 21.92 41.35
N ALA A 476 66.18 21.16 40.29
CA ALA A 476 67.55 20.96 39.80
C ALA A 476 68.20 22.28 39.32
N ARG A 477 67.44 23.17 38.67
CA ARG A 477 67.92 24.52 38.33
C ARG A 477 68.24 25.32 39.59
N LEU A 478 67.36 25.36 40.58
CA LEU A 478 67.57 26.07 41.84
C LEU A 478 68.75 25.50 42.64
N GLU A 479 68.94 24.17 42.64
CA GLU A 479 70.12 23.53 43.23
C GLU A 479 71.41 23.89 42.49
N SER A 480 71.39 23.91 41.15
CA SER A 480 72.56 24.34 40.37
C SER A 480 72.92 25.81 40.61
N ILE A 481 71.92 26.68 40.82
CA ILE A 481 72.12 28.09 41.17
C ILE A 481 72.67 28.21 42.59
N LYS A 482 72.17 27.42 43.54
CA LYS A 482 72.67 27.34 44.92
C LYS A 482 74.13 26.87 44.96
N GLN A 483 74.49 25.84 44.20
CA GLN A 483 75.88 25.36 44.07
C GLN A 483 76.78 26.45 43.46
N ARG A 484 76.39 27.06 42.34
CA ARG A 484 77.15 28.17 41.73
C ARG A 484 77.39 29.34 42.69
N LYS A 485 76.40 29.69 43.52
CA LYS A 485 76.56 30.74 44.54
C LYS A 485 77.45 30.33 45.72
N LEU A 486 77.47 29.05 46.10
CA LEU A 486 78.42 28.53 47.09
C LEU A 486 79.85 28.53 46.52
N ASP A 487 80.02 28.17 45.25
CA ASP A 487 81.30 28.23 44.54
C ASP A 487 81.80 29.67 44.38
N GLU A 488 80.90 30.62 44.08
CA GLU A 488 81.21 32.05 44.04
C GLU A 488 81.66 32.58 45.41
N LEU A 489 80.93 32.26 46.48
CA LEU A 489 81.27 32.69 47.85
C LEU A 489 82.56 32.03 48.39
N SER A 490 82.87 30.79 47.99
CA SER A 490 84.15 30.16 48.35
C SER A 490 85.32 30.81 47.60
N ARG A 491 85.15 31.19 46.32
CA ARG A 491 86.16 31.93 45.54
C ARG A 491 86.41 33.34 46.07
N THR A 492 85.41 33.99 46.68
CA THR A 492 85.60 35.29 47.36
C THR A 492 86.21 35.16 48.76
N GLY A 493 86.57 33.95 49.21
CA GLY A 493 87.32 33.73 50.45
C GLY A 493 86.47 33.71 51.73
N VAL A 494 85.15 33.53 51.62
CA VAL A 494 84.26 33.49 52.79
C VAL A 494 84.53 32.22 53.64
N PRO A 495 84.78 32.34 54.95
CA PRO A 495 85.04 31.17 55.81
C PRO A 495 83.86 30.18 55.83
N THR A 496 84.20 28.88 55.79
CA THR A 496 83.25 27.75 55.66
C THR A 496 82.13 27.74 56.70
N LYS A 497 82.38 28.28 57.90
CA LYS A 497 81.37 28.45 58.97
C LYS A 497 80.11 29.19 58.50
N TYR A 498 80.25 30.22 57.65
CA TYR A 498 79.14 31.04 57.16
C TYR A 498 78.48 30.48 55.90
N LEU A 499 79.14 29.57 55.19
CA LEU A 499 78.57 28.86 54.04
C LEU A 499 77.59 27.74 54.46
N ALA A 500 77.71 27.27 55.70
CA ALA A 500 76.94 26.13 56.21
C ALA A 500 75.41 26.34 56.17
N GLU A 501 74.92 27.56 56.41
CA GLU A 501 73.49 27.87 56.39
C GLU A 501 72.93 27.85 54.97
N LEU A 502 73.61 28.50 54.01
CA LEU A 502 73.21 28.48 52.61
C LEU A 502 73.28 27.05 52.04
N ALA A 503 74.31 26.27 52.40
CA ALA A 503 74.43 24.86 52.03
C ALA A 503 73.28 24.01 52.58
N ARG A 504 72.84 24.26 53.83
CA ARG A 504 71.73 23.53 54.49
C ARG A 504 70.33 24.03 54.10
N LYS A 505 70.20 25.18 53.45
CA LYS A 505 68.90 25.68 52.97
C LYS A 505 68.27 24.67 52.00
N LYS A 506 67.15 24.06 52.42
CA LYS A 506 66.33 23.22 51.55
C LYS A 506 65.61 24.08 50.53
N ILE A 507 65.51 23.59 49.31
CA ILE A 507 64.69 24.18 48.25
C ILE A 507 63.37 23.40 48.30
N ASN A 508 62.32 24.07 48.78
CA ASN A 508 60.96 23.58 48.65
C ASN A 508 60.41 24.18 47.35
N ALA A 509 59.83 23.34 46.49
CA ALA A 509 59.02 23.74 45.35
C ALA A 509 57.59 23.25 45.60
#